data_AF-A0A4V1LVB2-F1
#
_entry.id   AF-A0A4V1LVB2-F1
#
_cell.length_a   1.000
_cell.length_b   1.000
_cell.length_c   1.000
_cell.angle_alpha   90.00
_cell.angle_beta   90.00
_cell.angle_gamma   90.00
#
_symmetry.space_group_name_H-M   'P 1'
#
loop_
_entity.id
_entity.type
_entity.pdbx_description
1 polymer ?
#
loop_
_entity_poly.entity_id
_entity_poly.type
_entity_poly.pdbx_seq_one_letter_code
_entity_poly.pdbx_strand_id
1 'polypeptide(L)'
;MRLRNILLILLFISNVFASDFDIKNLTPQEIETLKEIKREGQAHGLSYSLMAIAIKESGLGKYMINVDSKDFGLYQANIKTVINRHNAKDTSWNRNLFATKLISDFQFATKNAIDELVYWQKIHKNDWTKVWSSYNGGWKYNSKEAKEYSKQIAAIIRELRKIDV
;
A
#
# COMPACT_ATOMS: atom_id res chain seq x y z
N MET A 1 16.92 40.88 -2.18
CA MET A 1 15.85 40.14 -2.88
C MET A 1 14.55 40.30 -2.10
N ARG A 2 13.48 40.79 -2.73
CA ARG A 2 12.20 41.04 -2.05
C ARG A 2 11.57 39.70 -1.65
N LEU A 3 10.95 39.62 -0.46
CA LEU A 3 10.27 38.43 0.10
C LEU A 3 9.30 37.77 -0.91
N ARG A 4 8.70 38.59 -1.79
CA ARG A 4 7.85 38.18 -2.91
C ARG A 4 8.52 37.22 -3.90
N ASN A 5 9.82 37.35 -4.12
CA ASN A 5 10.58 36.50 -5.05
C ASN A 5 10.97 35.16 -4.40
N ILE A 6 11.06 35.10 -3.07
CA ILE A 6 11.34 33.85 -2.32
C ILE A 6 10.08 32.97 -2.28
N LEU A 7 8.90 33.58 -2.09
CA LEU A 7 7.61 32.87 -2.13
C LEU A 7 7.33 32.20 -3.48
N LEU A 8 7.71 32.84 -4.59
CA LEU A 8 7.55 32.27 -5.93
C LEU A 8 8.47 31.08 -6.19
N ILE A 9 9.69 31.08 -5.63
CA ILE A 9 10.65 29.96 -5.78
C ILE A 9 10.19 28.74 -4.95
N LEU A 10 9.58 28.95 -3.78
CA LEU A 10 9.04 27.88 -2.94
C LEU A 10 7.82 27.17 -3.56
N LEU A 11 7.00 27.88 -4.35
CA LEU A 11 5.83 27.31 -5.04
C LEU A 11 6.20 26.37 -6.21
N PHE A 12 7.41 26.45 -6.74
CA PHE A 12 7.87 25.53 -7.80
C PHE A 12 8.44 24.20 -7.27
N ILE A 13 8.74 24.10 -5.97
CA ILE A 13 9.35 22.90 -5.38
C ILE A 13 8.28 21.89 -4.90
N SER A 14 7.02 22.30 -4.72
CA SER A 14 5.98 21.45 -4.10
C SER A 14 5.28 20.45 -5.03
N ASN A 15 5.72 20.27 -6.29
CA ASN A 15 5.10 19.32 -7.22
C ASN A 15 6.00 18.15 -7.67
N VAL A 16 7.18 17.97 -7.06
CA VAL A 16 8.20 17.01 -7.55
C VAL A 16 8.05 15.58 -6.97
N PHE A 17 7.05 15.31 -6.13
CA PHE A 17 6.87 13.96 -5.56
C PHE A 17 5.45 13.42 -5.76
N ALA A 18 4.99 13.41 -7.01
CA ALA A 18 4.10 12.35 -7.46
C ALA A 18 4.97 11.40 -8.28
N SER A 19 5.58 10.39 -7.63
CA SER A 19 6.17 9.29 -8.39
C SER A 19 5.01 8.48 -8.97
N ASP A 20 4.51 8.86 -10.13
CA ASP A 20 3.68 7.98 -10.93
C ASP A 20 4.53 6.75 -11.23
N PHE A 21 4.22 5.63 -10.59
CA PHE A 21 4.92 4.38 -10.79
C PHE A 21 4.81 4.00 -12.27
N ASP A 22 5.94 4.05 -12.98
CA ASP A 22 5.96 3.80 -14.41
C ASP A 22 6.07 2.30 -14.69
N ILE A 23 4.91 1.66 -14.84
CA ILE A 23 4.79 0.23 -15.18
C ILE A 23 5.54 -0.13 -16.47
N LYS A 24 5.81 0.84 -17.35
CA LYS A 24 6.53 0.59 -18.61
C LYS A 24 8.04 0.51 -18.44
N ASN A 25 8.58 1.05 -17.35
CA ASN A 25 10.01 1.19 -17.11
C ASN A 25 10.42 0.61 -15.74
N LEU A 26 10.05 -0.64 -15.50
CA LEU A 26 10.42 -1.36 -14.27
C LEU A 26 11.89 -1.75 -14.28
N THR A 27 12.55 -1.56 -13.14
CA THR A 27 13.88 -2.14 -12.90
C THR A 27 13.80 -3.67 -12.73
N PRO A 28 14.89 -4.40 -12.97
CA PRO A 28 14.93 -5.85 -12.71
C PRO A 28 14.54 -6.21 -11.26
N GLN A 29 14.95 -5.39 -10.29
CA GLN A 29 14.59 -5.60 -8.88
C GLN A 29 13.08 -5.42 -8.62
N GLU A 30 12.45 -4.42 -9.23
CA GLU A 30 11.00 -4.21 -9.13
C GLU A 30 10.22 -5.38 -9.78
N ILE A 31 10.71 -5.92 -10.91
CA ILE A 31 10.15 -7.11 -11.55
C ILE A 31 10.23 -8.33 -10.62
N GLU A 32 11.40 -8.61 -10.04
CA GLU A 32 11.55 -9.74 -9.12
C GLU A 32 10.70 -9.59 -7.86
N THR A 33 10.60 -8.36 -7.33
CA THR A 33 9.72 -8.04 -6.21
C THR A 33 8.25 -8.31 -6.58
N LEU A 34 7.79 -7.89 -7.76
CA LEU A 34 6.43 -8.17 -8.23
C LEU A 34 6.16 -9.68 -8.39
N LYS A 35 7.11 -10.44 -8.97
CA LYS A 35 7.02 -11.90 -9.08
C LYS A 35 6.93 -12.58 -7.72
N GLU A 36 7.68 -12.10 -6.73
CA GLU A 36 7.61 -12.60 -5.36
C GLU A 36 6.25 -12.32 -4.72
N ILE A 37 5.76 -11.08 -4.81
CA ILE A 37 4.41 -10.71 -4.34
C ILE A 37 3.34 -11.57 -5.02
N LYS A 38 3.46 -11.80 -6.33
CA LYS A 38 2.53 -12.60 -7.12
C LYS A 38 2.46 -14.04 -6.60
N ARG A 39 3.62 -14.65 -6.30
CA ARG A 39 3.73 -16.01 -5.75
C ARG A 39 3.05 -16.11 -4.38
N GLU A 40 3.35 -15.19 -3.46
CA GLU A 40 2.74 -15.19 -2.11
C GLU A 40 1.21 -15.00 -2.16
N GLY A 41 0.71 -14.18 -3.09
CA GLY A 41 -0.72 -13.94 -3.26
C GLY A 41 -1.50 -15.07 -3.94
N GLN A 42 -0.81 -16.03 -4.57
CA GLN A 42 -1.44 -16.99 -5.49
C GLN A 42 -2.43 -17.91 -4.79
N ALA A 43 -2.06 -18.46 -3.63
CA ALA A 43 -2.91 -19.39 -2.88
C ALA A 43 -4.24 -18.76 -2.40
N HIS A 44 -4.29 -17.43 -2.32
CA HIS A 44 -5.47 -16.66 -1.89
C HIS A 44 -6.21 -15.97 -3.04
N GLY A 45 -5.73 -16.09 -4.29
CA GLY A 45 -6.26 -15.33 -5.42
C GLY A 45 -6.02 -13.81 -5.29
N LEU A 46 -4.99 -13.40 -4.54
CA LEU A 46 -4.70 -11.99 -4.21
C LEU A 46 -3.52 -11.41 -4.98
N SER A 47 -2.85 -12.18 -5.84
CA SER A 47 -1.60 -11.79 -6.50
C SER A 47 -1.61 -10.39 -7.10
N TYR A 48 -2.58 -10.08 -7.97
CA TYR A 48 -2.66 -8.75 -8.60
C TYR A 48 -3.08 -7.64 -7.64
N SER A 49 -3.92 -7.94 -6.64
CA SER A 49 -4.30 -6.97 -5.61
C SER A 49 -3.09 -6.57 -4.79
N LEU A 50 -2.29 -7.54 -4.32
CA LEU A 50 -1.09 -7.27 -3.54
C LEU A 50 -0.05 -6.49 -4.35
N MET A 51 0.21 -6.88 -5.60
CA MET A 51 1.14 -6.13 -6.46
C MET A 51 0.68 -4.67 -6.63
N ALA A 52 -0.60 -4.46 -6.93
CA ALA A 52 -1.14 -3.12 -7.12
C ALA A 52 -1.10 -2.26 -5.85
N ILE A 53 -1.38 -2.88 -4.70
CA ILE A 53 -1.28 -2.20 -3.40
C ILE A 53 0.17 -1.86 -3.09
N ALA A 54 1.12 -2.77 -3.27
CA ALA A 54 2.54 -2.49 -3.03
C ALA A 54 3.06 -1.32 -3.88
N ILE A 55 2.62 -1.25 -5.15
CA ILE A 55 2.89 -0.11 -6.03
C ILE A 55 2.25 1.16 -5.47
N LYS A 56 0.95 1.13 -5.17
CA LYS A 56 0.18 2.31 -4.79
C LYS A 56 0.62 2.90 -3.44
N GLU A 57 0.95 2.04 -2.51
CA GLU A 57 1.19 2.39 -1.10
C GLU A 57 2.63 2.80 -0.84
N SER A 58 3.60 2.12 -1.45
CA SER A 58 5.03 2.37 -1.16
C SER A 58 5.89 2.57 -2.40
N GLY A 59 5.32 2.50 -3.61
CA GLY A 59 6.10 2.51 -4.85
C GLY A 59 7.06 1.32 -4.93
N LEU A 60 6.60 0.13 -4.50
CA LEU A 60 7.42 -1.07 -4.33
C LEU A 60 8.58 -0.88 -3.33
N GLY A 61 8.30 -0.23 -2.21
CA GLY A 61 9.24 -0.07 -1.10
C GLY A 61 10.12 1.18 -1.12
N LYS A 62 9.88 2.11 -2.05
CA LYS A 62 10.53 3.43 -2.07
C LYS A 62 10.15 4.26 -0.84
N TYR A 63 8.91 4.12 -0.36
CA TYR A 63 8.38 4.82 0.81
C TYR A 63 7.80 3.83 1.81
N MET A 64 8.58 3.47 2.83
CA MET A 64 8.23 2.41 3.77
C MET A 64 7.57 2.89 5.07
N ILE A 65 7.57 4.20 5.33
CA ILE A 65 7.14 4.76 6.61
C ILE A 65 6.26 5.97 6.36
N ASN A 66 5.01 5.90 6.84
CA ASN A 66 4.15 7.06 6.98
C ASN A 66 3.87 7.33 8.46
N VAL A 67 4.54 8.35 8.99
CA VAL A 67 4.42 8.71 10.42
C VAL A 67 3.12 9.44 10.74
N ASP A 68 2.42 10.01 9.76
CA ASP A 68 1.19 10.76 10.01
C ASP A 68 0.02 9.80 10.21
N SER A 69 -0.14 8.85 9.28
CA SER A 69 -1.18 7.82 9.36
C SER A 69 -0.78 6.60 10.22
N LYS A 70 0.51 6.47 10.57
CA LYS A 70 1.09 5.34 11.31
C LYS A 70 0.98 4.02 10.52
N ASP A 71 1.28 4.12 9.23
CA ASP A 71 1.29 3.01 8.29
C ASP A 71 2.73 2.64 7.91
N PHE A 72 3.00 1.34 7.78
CA PHE A 72 4.37 0.84 7.64
C PHE A 72 4.48 -0.29 6.63
N GLY A 73 5.65 -0.37 6.00
CA GLY A 73 6.05 -1.45 5.12
C GLY A 73 5.52 -1.32 3.70
N LEU A 74 5.77 -2.39 2.93
CA LEU A 74 5.48 -2.49 1.50
C LEU A 74 4.00 -2.18 1.17
N TYR A 75 3.09 -2.56 2.08
CA TYR A 75 1.65 -2.44 1.90
C TYR A 75 1.00 -1.37 2.79
N GLN A 76 1.81 -0.54 3.46
CA GLN A 76 1.37 0.53 4.37
C GLN A 76 0.31 0.04 5.37
N ALA A 77 0.63 -1.04 6.11
CA ALA A 77 -0.30 -1.60 7.08
C ALA A 77 -0.36 -0.71 8.33
N ASN A 78 -1.59 -0.35 8.76
CA ASN A 78 -1.77 0.45 9.95
C ASN A 78 -1.37 -0.29 11.23
N ILE A 79 -0.53 0.35 12.05
CA ILE A 79 0.05 -0.30 13.22
C ILE A 79 -1.00 -0.75 14.24
N LYS A 80 -2.11 -0.01 14.40
CA LYS A 80 -3.19 -0.40 15.31
C LYS A 80 -3.89 -1.66 14.82
N THR A 81 -4.16 -1.74 13.53
CA THR A 81 -4.79 -2.91 12.91
C THR A 81 -3.89 -4.15 13.06
N VAL A 82 -2.58 -3.99 12.83
CA VAL A 82 -1.62 -5.10 12.99
C VAL A 82 -1.54 -5.55 14.46
N ILE A 83 -1.41 -4.63 15.41
CA ILE A 83 -1.40 -4.99 16.85
C ILE A 83 -2.66 -5.76 17.24
N ASN A 84 -3.83 -5.27 16.81
CA ASN A 84 -5.10 -5.93 17.10
C ASN A 84 -5.17 -7.33 16.47
N ARG A 85 -4.75 -7.49 15.22
CA ARG A 85 -4.73 -8.78 14.51
C ARG A 85 -3.83 -9.82 15.20
N HIS A 86 -2.72 -9.36 15.79
CA HIS A 86 -1.79 -10.22 16.54
C HIS A 86 -2.16 -10.38 18.02
N ASN A 87 -3.34 -9.91 18.45
CA ASN A 87 -3.80 -9.96 19.84
C ASN A 87 -2.77 -9.42 20.86
N ALA A 88 -1.99 -8.43 20.45
CA ALA A 88 -0.96 -7.83 21.29
C ALA A 88 -1.50 -6.61 22.04
N LYS A 89 -0.95 -6.33 23.23
CA LYS A 89 -1.24 -5.07 23.93
C LYS A 89 -0.68 -3.90 23.14
N ASP A 90 -1.49 -2.86 22.95
CA ASP A 90 -1.06 -1.64 22.29
C ASP A 90 -0.10 -0.82 23.19
N THR A 91 1.20 -1.06 23.03
CA THR A 91 2.29 -0.40 23.75
C THR A 91 3.30 0.18 22.77
N SER A 92 4.07 1.19 23.17
CA SER A 92 5.13 1.76 22.31
C SER A 92 6.15 0.71 21.87
N TRP A 93 6.48 -0.24 22.74
CA TRP A 93 7.36 -1.37 22.39
C TRP A 93 6.78 -2.23 21.28
N ASN A 94 5.53 -2.67 21.43
CA ASN A 94 4.88 -3.51 20.42
C ASN A 94 4.65 -2.76 19.10
N ARG A 95 4.31 -1.46 19.15
CA ARG A 95 4.23 -0.61 17.95
C ARG A 95 5.55 -0.58 17.20
N ASN A 96 6.66 -0.35 17.90
CA ASN A 96 7.97 -0.34 17.26
C ASN A 96 8.35 -1.71 16.72
N LEU A 97 8.14 -2.78 17.50
CA LEU A 97 8.41 -4.15 17.08
C LEU A 97 7.66 -4.51 15.79
N PHE A 98 6.35 -4.29 15.74
CA PHE A 98 5.56 -4.63 14.55
C PHE A 98 5.84 -3.69 13.38
N ALA A 99 6.07 -2.40 13.62
CA ALA A 99 6.50 -1.48 12.56
C ALA A 99 7.82 -1.93 11.92
N THR A 100 8.82 -2.30 12.74
CA THR A 100 10.09 -2.86 12.25
C THR A 100 9.84 -4.11 11.43
N LYS A 101 9.02 -5.06 11.90
CA LYS A 101 8.71 -6.28 11.14
C LYS A 101 8.01 -5.96 9.81
N LEU A 102 7.06 -5.04 9.77
CA LEU A 102 6.39 -4.63 8.53
C LEU A 102 7.39 -4.03 7.52
N ILE A 103 8.45 -3.39 8.00
CA ILE A 103 9.47 -2.77 7.14
C ILE A 103 10.50 -3.79 6.66
N SER A 104 10.97 -4.67 7.53
CA SER A 104 12.15 -5.51 7.28
C SER A 104 11.85 -6.96 6.95
N ASP A 105 10.64 -7.44 7.23
CA ASP A 105 10.23 -8.84 7.04
C ASP A 105 9.11 -8.90 6.00
N PHE A 106 9.50 -9.23 4.77
CA PHE A 106 8.61 -9.31 3.61
C PHE A 106 7.45 -10.29 3.85
N GLN A 107 7.72 -11.46 4.44
CA GLN A 107 6.69 -12.46 4.70
C GLN A 107 5.70 -11.96 5.74
N PHE A 108 6.18 -11.32 6.80
CA PHE A 108 5.32 -10.71 7.82
C PHE A 108 4.45 -9.59 7.24
N ALA A 109 5.01 -8.71 6.42
CA ALA A 109 4.26 -7.64 5.76
C ALA A 109 3.18 -8.21 4.83
N THR A 110 3.55 -9.18 3.99
CA THR A 110 2.66 -9.81 3.01
C THR A 110 1.53 -10.57 3.69
N LYS A 111 1.83 -11.33 4.74
CA LYS A 111 0.82 -12.02 5.53
C LYS A 111 -0.22 -11.05 6.12
N ASN A 112 0.22 -9.92 6.68
CA ASN A 112 -0.70 -8.95 7.25
C ASN A 112 -1.59 -8.28 6.18
N ALA A 113 -1.06 -8.04 4.98
CA ALA A 113 -1.84 -7.51 3.86
C ALA A 113 -2.86 -8.55 3.34
N ILE A 114 -2.46 -9.82 3.23
CA ILE A 114 -3.35 -10.94 2.89
C ILE A 114 -4.48 -11.04 3.93
N ASP A 115 -4.16 -11.07 5.22
CA ASP A 115 -5.16 -11.20 6.28
C ASP A 115 -6.18 -10.03 6.25
N GLU A 116 -5.72 -8.81 5.94
CA GLU A 116 -6.60 -7.65 5.77
C GLU A 116 -7.52 -7.78 4.54
N LEU A 117 -6.97 -8.16 3.38
CA LEU A 117 -7.75 -8.35 2.16
C LEU A 117 -8.77 -9.48 2.31
N VAL A 118 -8.39 -10.60 2.92
CA VAL A 118 -9.29 -11.74 3.19
C VAL A 118 -10.42 -11.33 4.13
N TYR A 119 -10.10 -10.54 5.16
CA TYR A 119 -11.12 -9.98 6.05
C TYR A 119 -12.14 -9.13 5.26
N TRP A 120 -11.69 -8.19 4.44
CA TRP A 120 -12.59 -7.34 3.66
C TRP A 120 -13.32 -8.07 2.55
N GLN A 121 -12.70 -9.06 1.90
CA GLN A 121 -13.36 -9.95 0.94
C GLN A 121 -14.57 -10.65 1.59
N LYS A 122 -14.39 -11.15 2.82
CA LYS A 122 -15.47 -11.78 3.58
C LYS A 122 -16.58 -10.78 3.91
N ILE A 123 -16.25 -9.59 4.41
CA ILE A 123 -17.22 -8.55 4.75
C ILE A 123 -18.04 -8.10 3.52
N HIS A 124 -17.36 -7.88 2.39
CA HIS A 124 -17.96 -7.33 1.17
C HIS A 124 -18.40 -8.39 0.16
N LYS A 125 -18.34 -9.68 0.51
CA LYS A 125 -18.78 -10.80 -0.33
C LYS A 125 -18.15 -10.76 -1.73
N ASN A 126 -16.84 -10.52 -1.78
CA ASN A 126 -16.06 -10.39 -3.02
C ASN A 126 -16.44 -9.21 -3.93
N ASP A 127 -17.17 -8.20 -3.44
CA ASP A 127 -17.28 -6.91 -4.14
C ASP A 127 -15.94 -6.19 -4.10
N TRP A 128 -15.10 -6.46 -5.09
CA TRP A 128 -13.71 -5.98 -5.16
C TRP A 128 -13.58 -4.47 -5.10
N THR A 129 -14.57 -3.74 -5.61
CA THR A 129 -14.57 -2.28 -5.50
C THR A 129 -14.59 -1.88 -4.02
N LYS A 130 -15.47 -2.49 -3.22
CA LYS A 130 -15.54 -2.24 -1.78
C LYS A 130 -14.38 -2.83 -1.00
N VAL A 131 -13.85 -3.99 -1.41
CA VAL A 131 -12.68 -4.61 -0.77
C VAL A 131 -11.48 -3.65 -0.82
N TRP A 132 -11.12 -3.16 -2.00
CA TRP A 132 -10.00 -2.22 -2.14
C TRP A 132 -10.28 -0.88 -1.46
N SER A 133 -11.53 -0.39 -1.52
CA SER A 133 -11.92 0.82 -0.79
C SER A 133 -11.78 0.65 0.73
N SER A 134 -12.11 -0.53 1.27
CA SER A 134 -11.96 -0.81 2.69
C SER A 134 -10.51 -1.08 3.09
N TYR A 135 -9.68 -1.60 2.19
CA TYR A 135 -8.25 -1.74 2.48
C TYR A 135 -7.63 -0.40 2.89
N ASN A 136 -7.95 0.68 2.16
CA ASN A 136 -7.48 2.03 2.46
C ASN A 136 -8.34 2.78 3.49
N GLY A 137 -9.66 2.74 3.34
CA GLY A 137 -10.60 3.54 4.13
C GLY A 137 -11.25 2.83 5.32
N GLY A 138 -10.96 1.55 5.53
CA GLY A 138 -11.65 0.70 6.50
C GLY A 138 -13.17 0.70 6.28
N TRP A 139 -13.92 0.95 7.35
CA TRP A 139 -15.38 1.08 7.30
C TRP A 139 -15.88 2.32 6.56
N LYS A 140 -15.02 3.30 6.26
CA LYS A 140 -15.35 4.47 5.44
C LYS A 140 -15.21 4.19 3.94
N TYR A 141 -15.35 2.94 3.51
CA TYR A 141 -15.19 2.50 2.11
C TYR A 141 -16.07 3.25 1.09
N ASN A 142 -17.15 3.88 1.55
CA ASN A 142 -18.03 4.68 0.70
C ASN A 142 -17.57 6.13 0.49
N SER A 143 -16.50 6.57 1.18
CA SER A 143 -15.95 7.91 1.02
C SER A 143 -15.43 8.11 -0.41
N LYS A 144 -15.29 9.38 -0.81
CA LYS A 144 -14.79 9.73 -2.14
C LYS A 144 -13.36 9.20 -2.33
N GLU A 145 -12.53 9.37 -1.31
CA GLU A 145 -11.12 8.98 -1.27
C GLU A 145 -10.97 7.46 -1.38
N ALA A 146 -11.75 6.70 -0.60
CA ALA A 146 -11.70 5.23 -0.62
C ALA A 146 -12.17 4.66 -1.97
N LYS A 147 -13.20 5.24 -2.58
CA LYS A 147 -13.66 4.86 -3.92
C LYS A 147 -12.62 5.19 -4.99
N GLU A 148 -11.96 6.33 -4.86
CA GLU A 148 -10.91 6.73 -5.80
C GLU A 148 -9.68 5.83 -5.70
N TYR A 149 -9.25 5.50 -4.48
CA TYR A 149 -8.21 4.50 -4.24
C TYR A 149 -8.53 3.17 -4.94
N SER A 150 -9.75 2.67 -4.78
CA SER A 150 -10.20 1.42 -5.41
C SER A 150 -10.10 1.45 -6.95
N LYS A 151 -10.48 2.58 -7.59
CA LYS A 151 -10.30 2.75 -9.04
C LYS A 151 -8.84 2.74 -9.45
N GLN A 152 -7.96 3.36 -8.66
CA GLN A 152 -6.52 3.38 -8.93
C GLN A 152 -5.92 1.97 -8.83
N ILE A 153 -6.31 1.18 -7.82
CA ILE A 153 -5.92 -0.23 -7.74
C ILE A 153 -6.37 -1.00 -8.99
N ALA A 154 -7.64 -0.84 -9.39
CA ALA A 154 -8.15 -1.48 -10.61
C ALA A 154 -7.38 -1.09 -11.88
N ALA A 155 -6.98 0.18 -11.99
CA ALA A 155 -6.17 0.68 -13.10
C ALA A 155 -4.76 0.07 -13.10
N ILE A 156 -4.09 0.03 -11.95
CA ILE A 156 -2.76 -0.60 -11.81
C ILE A 156 -2.83 -2.08 -12.17
N ILE A 157 -3.85 -2.81 -11.69
CA ILE A 157 -4.06 -4.23 -12.04
C ILE A 157 -4.20 -4.41 -13.55
N ARG A 158 -4.90 -3.50 -14.24
CA ARG A 158 -5.08 -3.58 -15.70
C ARG A 158 -3.75 -3.46 -16.43
N GLU A 159 -2.85 -2.59 -15.97
CA GLU A 159 -1.52 -2.42 -16.56
C GLU A 159 -0.60 -3.59 -16.20
N LEU A 160 -0.62 -4.08 -14.96
CA LEU A 160 0.15 -5.26 -14.53
C LEU A 160 -0.18 -6.52 -15.35
N ARG A 161 -1.42 -6.67 -15.82
CA ARG A 161 -1.84 -7.81 -16.66
C ARG A 161 -1.25 -7.78 -18.08
N LYS A 162 -0.61 -6.70 -18.49
CA LYS A 162 -0.01 -6.56 -19.84
C LYS A 162 1.49 -6.91 -19.85
N ILE A 163 2.09 -7.11 -18.69
CA ILE A 163 3.52 -7.37 -18.53
C ILE A 163 3.73 -8.73 -17.85
N ASP A 164 4.89 -9.33 -18.10
CA ASP A 164 5.25 -10.61 -17.50
C ASP A 164 5.97 -10.40 -16.16
N VAL A 165 5.15 -10.34 -15.11
CA VAL A 165 5.51 -10.31 -13.69
C VAL A 165 4.68 -11.32 -12.94
#